data_AF-A0A9W7UP19-F1
#
_entry.id   AF-A0A9W7UP19-F1
#
_cell.length_a   1.000
_cell.length_b   1.000
_cell.length_c   1.000
_cell.angle_alpha   90.00
_cell.angle_beta   90.00
_cell.angle_gamma   90.00
#
_symmetry.space_group_name_H-M   'P 1'
#
loop_
_entity.id
_entity.type
_entity.pdbx_description
1 polymer ?
#
loop_
_entity_poly.entity_id
_entity_poly.type
_entity_poly.pdbx_seq_one_letter_code
_entity_poly.pdbx_strand_id
1 'polypeptide(L)'
;MKETFTKIPLHVQDFQELKMLLDELVQDEIMFIEGFSKYSLDISSKKSKVTINLRSEFFPDPYLAITAINITPSNQGKGSIVLEWFKTFAKEKGFERLVLQEVITEEGYHFALKNGFSKMVGPFEEMFRKPDSTDGNYELHL
;
A
#
# COMPACT_ATOMS: atom_id res chain seq x y z
N MET A 1 12.41 25.16 16.29
CA MET A 1 12.60 23.69 16.32
C MET A 1 12.71 23.22 14.88
N LYS A 2 13.71 22.41 14.54
CA LYS A 2 13.70 21.72 13.23
C LYS A 2 12.72 20.57 13.39
N GLU A 3 11.53 20.68 12.82
CA GLU A 3 10.68 19.50 12.63
C GLU A 3 11.46 18.51 11.78
N THR A 4 11.85 17.39 12.39
CA THR A 4 12.42 16.27 11.66
C THR A 4 11.28 15.67 10.85
N PHE A 5 11.19 16.09 9.59
CA PHE A 5 10.40 15.43 8.55
C PHE A 5 10.93 14.00 8.38
N THR A 6 10.33 13.04 9.08
CA THR A 6 10.91 11.69 9.17
C THR A 6 9.98 10.70 8.51
N LYS A 7 10.36 10.25 7.32
CA LYS A 7 9.87 8.99 6.76
C LYS A 7 10.08 7.88 7.79
N ILE A 8 9.12 6.98 7.92
CA ILE A 8 9.16 5.87 8.87
C ILE A 8 9.85 4.69 8.17
N PRO A 9 10.98 4.16 8.68
CA PRO A 9 11.65 3.02 8.07
C PRO A 9 10.75 1.77 7.99
N LEU A 10 10.91 0.99 6.92
CA LEU A 10 10.22 -0.28 6.71
C LEU A 10 11.19 -1.42 7.01
N HIS A 11 11.18 -1.93 8.25
CA HIS A 11 12.06 -3.02 8.65
C HIS A 11 11.40 -4.36 8.37
N VAL A 12 12.10 -5.28 7.69
CA VAL A 12 11.60 -6.62 7.34
C VAL A 12 11.05 -7.40 8.55
N GLN A 13 11.64 -7.19 9.74
CA GLN A 13 11.19 -7.82 10.98
C GLN A 13 9.75 -7.43 11.34
N ASP A 14 9.30 -6.24 10.97
CA ASP A 14 7.94 -5.79 11.27
C ASP A 14 6.88 -6.44 10.36
N PHE A 15 7.30 -7.13 9.29
CA PHE A 15 6.40 -7.77 8.31
C PHE A 15 6.31 -9.29 8.47
N GLN A 16 6.87 -9.88 9.53
CA GLN A 16 6.86 -11.34 9.70
C GLN A 16 5.43 -11.89 9.88
N GLU A 17 4.55 -11.16 10.56
CA GLU A 17 3.13 -11.55 10.68
C GLU A 17 2.42 -11.51 9.33
N LEU A 18 2.66 -10.46 8.52
CA LEU A 18 2.16 -10.38 7.15
C LEU A 18 2.69 -11.55 6.30
N LYS A 19 3.96 -11.93 6.48
CA LYS A 19 4.55 -13.09 5.80
C LYS A 19 3.73 -14.35 6.06
N MET A 20 3.46 -14.65 7.34
CA MET A 20 2.71 -15.84 7.75
C MET A 20 1.28 -15.82 7.19
N LEU A 21 0.62 -14.66 7.25
CA LEU A 21 -0.70 -14.46 6.67
C LEU A 21 -0.71 -14.74 5.16
N LEU A 22 0.25 -14.18 4.43
CA LEU A 22 0.37 -14.38 2.99
C LEU A 22 0.71 -15.83 2.64
N ASP A 23 1.64 -16.47 3.35
CA ASP A 23 1.99 -17.89 3.18
C ASP A 23 0.72 -18.77 3.29
N GLU A 24 -0.15 -18.51 4.27
CA GLU A 24 -1.43 -19.21 4.43
C GLU A 24 -2.43 -18.92 3.29
N LEU A 25 -2.57 -17.64 2.90
CA LEU A 25 -3.54 -17.21 1.89
C LEU A 25 -3.24 -17.72 0.48
N VAL A 26 -1.95 -17.85 0.12
CA VAL A 26 -1.54 -18.22 -1.25
C VAL A 26 -0.89 -19.60 -1.36
N GLN A 27 -0.52 -20.22 -0.24
CA GLN A 27 0.17 -21.52 -0.20
C GLN A 27 1.42 -21.49 -1.11
N ASP A 28 2.21 -20.44 -0.94
CA ASP A 28 3.43 -20.17 -1.68
C ASP A 28 4.41 -19.40 -0.79
N GLU A 29 5.69 -19.62 -1.00
CA GLU A 29 6.73 -19.08 -0.13
C GLU A 29 6.93 -17.60 -0.38
N ILE A 30 6.69 -16.79 0.66
CA ILE A 30 6.89 -15.35 0.64
C ILE A 30 8.35 -14.96 0.86
N MET A 31 8.81 -14.01 0.06
CA MET A 31 10.17 -13.46 0.05
C MET A 31 10.10 -11.94 0.22
N PHE A 32 11.05 -11.41 0.99
CA PHE A 32 11.27 -9.98 1.16
C PHE A 32 12.47 -9.53 0.33
N ILE A 33 12.31 -8.41 -0.35
CA ILE A 33 13.35 -7.77 -1.14
C ILE A 33 13.45 -6.33 -0.61
N GLU A 34 14.50 -6.07 0.18
CA GLU A 34 14.78 -4.72 0.66
C GLU A 34 15.10 -3.82 -0.55
N GLY A 35 14.45 -2.66 -0.63
CA GLY A 35 14.73 -1.72 -1.70
C GLY A 35 16.05 -0.99 -1.49
N PHE A 36 16.39 -0.09 -2.41
CA PHE A 36 17.63 0.70 -2.34
C PHE A 36 17.72 1.59 -1.07
N SER A 37 16.59 1.87 -0.44
CA SER A 37 16.52 2.62 0.82
C SER A 37 15.76 1.85 1.88
N LYS A 38 16.02 2.16 3.15
CA LYS A 38 15.23 1.66 4.30
C LYS A 38 13.76 2.09 4.31
N TYR A 39 13.32 2.87 3.33
CA TYR A 39 11.94 3.36 3.18
C TYR A 39 11.20 2.62 2.06
N SER A 40 11.76 1.54 1.54
CA SER A 40 11.20 0.75 0.44
C SER A 40 11.33 -0.73 0.76
N LEU A 41 10.23 -1.46 0.60
CA LEU A 41 10.19 -2.91 0.77
C LEU A 41 9.31 -3.51 -0.32
N ASP A 42 9.85 -4.50 -1.02
CA ASP A 42 9.09 -5.28 -1.99
C ASP A 42 8.87 -6.68 -1.42
N ILE A 43 7.65 -7.19 -1.53
CA ILE A 43 7.20 -8.48 -1.01
C ILE A 43 6.69 -9.28 -2.20
N SER A 44 7.23 -10.48 -2.39
CA SER A 44 6.85 -11.35 -3.50
C SER A 44 6.70 -12.79 -3.06
N SER A 45 6.12 -13.64 -3.89
CA SER A 45 6.11 -15.09 -3.67
C SER A 45 6.85 -15.84 -4.78
N LYS A 46 7.43 -17.00 -4.48
CA LYS A 46 8.26 -17.77 -5.45
C LYS A 46 7.56 -18.13 -6.75
N LYS A 47 6.25 -18.38 -6.72
CA LYS A 47 5.42 -18.69 -7.91
C LYS A 47 4.65 -17.46 -8.41
N SER A 48 5.08 -16.26 -8.03
CA SER A 48 4.50 -14.97 -8.47
C SER A 48 3.00 -14.84 -8.16
N LYS A 49 2.53 -15.45 -7.07
CA LYS A 49 1.16 -15.30 -6.57
C LYS A 49 0.97 -14.03 -5.76
N VAL A 50 2.03 -13.48 -5.20
CA VAL A 50 2.02 -12.21 -4.46
C VAL A 50 3.03 -11.26 -5.08
N THR A 51 2.61 -10.02 -5.28
CA THR A 51 3.47 -8.86 -5.53
C THR A 51 2.92 -7.69 -4.73
N ILE A 52 3.68 -7.20 -3.76
CA ILE A 52 3.35 -6.00 -2.99
C ILE A 52 4.57 -5.11 -2.93
N ASN A 53 4.44 -3.87 -3.35
CA ASN A 53 5.54 -2.89 -3.30
C ASN A 53 5.14 -1.77 -2.35
N LEU A 54 6.03 -1.49 -1.39
CA LEU A 54 5.79 -0.52 -0.33
C LEU A 54 6.80 0.62 -0.41
N ARG A 55 6.35 1.83 -0.14
CA ARG A 55 7.18 3.02 0.06
C ARG A 55 6.71 3.77 1.30
N SER A 56 7.64 4.16 2.17
CA SER A 56 7.39 5.17 3.18
C SER A 56 7.70 6.54 2.59
N GLU A 57 6.68 7.38 2.60
CA GLU A 57 6.73 8.73 2.06
C GLU A 57 6.26 9.74 3.10
N PHE A 58 6.43 11.02 2.77
CA PHE A 58 6.13 12.13 3.67
C PHE A 58 5.72 13.35 2.83
N PHE A 59 4.47 13.82 2.98
CA PHE A 59 3.98 15.15 2.59
C PHE A 59 2.44 15.26 2.74
N PRO A 60 1.87 16.17 3.55
CA PRO A 60 2.53 16.94 4.60
C PRO A 60 2.90 16.08 5.81
N ASP A 61 2.29 14.90 5.97
CA ASP A 61 2.51 13.98 7.07
C ASP A 61 3.02 12.60 6.56
N PRO A 62 3.61 11.75 7.42
CA PRO A 62 4.10 10.43 7.03
C PRO A 62 2.96 9.53 6.52
N TYR A 63 3.18 8.86 5.39
CA TYR A 63 2.23 7.90 4.85
C TYR A 63 2.91 6.64 4.31
N LEU A 64 2.19 5.53 4.40
CA LEU A 64 2.59 4.27 3.78
C LEU A 64 1.93 4.22 2.40
N ALA A 65 2.73 4.17 1.35
CA ALA A 65 2.26 3.97 -0.01
C ALA A 65 2.39 2.49 -0.41
N ILE A 66 1.30 1.92 -0.89
CA ILE A 66 1.25 0.64 -1.60
C ILE A 66 1.27 0.98 -3.08
N THR A 67 2.42 0.77 -3.73
CA THR A 67 2.63 1.12 -5.14
C THR A 67 2.31 -0.03 -6.09
N ALA A 68 2.18 -1.24 -5.55
CA ALA A 68 1.59 -2.38 -6.23
C ALA A 68 0.99 -3.31 -5.19
N ILE A 69 -0.16 -3.91 -5.50
CA ILE A 69 -0.74 -5.02 -4.76
C ILE A 69 -1.41 -5.98 -5.73
N ASN A 70 -0.88 -7.20 -5.81
CA ASN A 70 -1.46 -8.28 -6.58
C ASN A 70 -1.37 -9.56 -5.75
N ILE A 71 -2.51 -10.24 -5.62
CA ILE A 71 -2.64 -11.52 -4.92
C ILE A 71 -3.48 -12.45 -5.80
N THR A 72 -2.86 -13.54 -6.24
CA THR A 72 -3.47 -14.52 -7.15
C THR A 72 -3.80 -15.83 -6.42
N PRO A 73 -4.98 -16.43 -6.66
CA PRO A 73 -6.07 -15.91 -7.50
C PRO A 73 -6.77 -14.69 -6.87
N SER A 74 -7.22 -13.76 -7.74
CA SER A 74 -7.94 -12.54 -7.35
C SER A 74 -9.41 -12.82 -6.98
N ASN A 75 -10.11 -11.80 -6.49
CA ASN A 75 -11.54 -11.85 -6.17
C ASN A 75 -11.99 -12.88 -5.12
N GLN A 76 -11.08 -13.27 -4.22
CA GLN A 76 -11.37 -14.18 -3.09
C GLN A 76 -11.31 -13.47 -1.72
N GLY A 77 -11.42 -12.14 -1.67
CA GLY A 77 -11.35 -11.35 -0.43
C GLY A 77 -9.95 -11.17 0.17
N LYS A 78 -8.93 -11.89 -0.34
CA LYS A 78 -7.54 -11.84 0.14
C LYS A 78 -6.94 -10.44 0.16
N GLY A 79 -7.21 -9.64 -0.88
CA GLY A 79 -6.77 -8.24 -0.95
C GLY A 79 -7.29 -7.41 0.22
N SER A 80 -8.57 -7.56 0.60
CA SER A 80 -9.14 -6.83 1.74
C SER A 80 -8.53 -7.30 3.06
N ILE A 81 -8.29 -8.61 3.25
CA ILE A 81 -7.64 -9.14 4.45
C ILE A 81 -6.24 -8.53 4.63
N VAL A 82 -5.44 -8.54 3.56
CA VAL A 82 -4.09 -7.95 3.56
C VAL A 82 -4.14 -6.43 3.78
N LEU A 83 -5.14 -5.75 3.21
CA LEU A 83 -5.31 -4.31 3.39
C LEU A 83 -5.68 -3.94 4.84
N GLU A 84 -6.52 -4.72 5.52
CA GLU A 84 -6.82 -4.51 6.94
C GLU A 84 -5.57 -4.70 7.83
N TRP A 85 -4.71 -5.66 7.48
CA TRP A 85 -3.40 -5.78 8.13
C TRP A 85 -2.57 -4.50 7.93
N PHE A 86 -2.50 -3.97 6.70
CA PHE A 86 -1.77 -2.72 6.43
C PHE A 86 -2.34 -1.51 7.17
N LYS A 87 -3.67 -1.39 7.30
CA LYS A 87 -4.30 -0.33 8.09
C LYS A 87 -3.87 -0.39 9.55
N THR A 88 -3.85 -1.58 10.13
CA THR A 88 -3.44 -1.81 11.53
C THR A 88 -1.97 -1.48 11.70
N PHE A 89 -1.12 -2.08 10.88
CA PHE A 89 0.33 -1.83 10.86
C PHE A 89 0.66 -0.34 10.71
N ALA A 90 -0.01 0.34 9.78
CA ALA A 90 0.26 1.75 9.51
C ALA A 90 -0.06 2.63 10.74
N LYS A 91 -1.20 2.39 11.40
CA LYS A 91 -1.57 3.06 12.66
C LYS A 91 -0.54 2.83 13.76
N GLU A 92 -0.15 1.57 13.97
CA GLU A 92 0.79 1.17 15.02
C GLU A 92 2.18 1.77 14.84
N LYS A 93 2.62 1.93 13.58
CA LYS A 93 3.91 2.54 13.24
C LYS A 93 3.88 4.07 13.20
N GLY A 94 2.71 4.69 13.36
CA GLY A 94 2.55 6.14 13.38
C GLY A 94 2.47 6.78 12.00
N PHE A 95 2.09 6.03 10.97
CA PHE A 95 1.66 6.62 9.71
C PHE A 95 0.28 7.26 9.88
N GLU A 96 0.09 8.44 9.30
CA GLU A 96 -1.19 9.16 9.38
C GLU A 96 -2.12 8.78 8.23
N ARG A 97 -1.57 8.23 7.15
CA ARG A 97 -2.31 7.81 5.96
C ARG A 97 -1.77 6.53 5.36
N LEU A 98 -2.67 5.82 4.71
CA LEU A 98 -2.39 4.72 3.79
C LEU A 98 -2.78 5.17 2.38
N VAL A 99 -1.89 4.98 1.40
CA VAL A 99 -2.11 5.41 0.01
C VAL A 99 -1.98 4.22 -0.93
N LEU A 100 -3.00 3.98 -1.75
CA LEU A 100 -2.91 3.13 -2.93
C LEU A 100 -2.46 4.01 -4.10
N GLN A 101 -1.26 3.77 -4.63
CA GLN A 101 -0.77 4.50 -5.80
C GLN A 101 -1.15 3.79 -7.09
N GLU A 102 -1.29 4.58 -8.15
CA GLU A 102 -1.50 4.08 -9.52
C GLU A 102 -2.67 3.09 -9.63
N VAL A 103 -3.81 3.46 -9.04
CA VAL A 103 -5.06 2.73 -9.26
C VAL A 103 -5.54 3.06 -10.66
N ILE A 104 -5.24 2.15 -11.61
CA ILE A 104 -5.50 2.32 -13.05
C ILE A 104 -6.53 1.33 -13.64
N THR A 105 -7.15 0.49 -12.80
CA THR A 105 -8.14 -0.51 -13.22
C THR A 105 -9.48 -0.30 -12.52
N GLU A 106 -10.58 -0.71 -13.17
CA GLU A 106 -11.91 -0.68 -12.54
C GLU A 106 -11.97 -1.54 -11.26
N GLU A 107 -11.31 -2.72 -11.27
CA GLU A 107 -11.20 -3.58 -10.08
C GLU A 107 -10.51 -2.84 -8.94
N GLY A 108 -9.37 -2.17 -9.22
CA GLY A 108 -8.64 -1.39 -8.25
C GLY A 108 -9.45 -0.21 -7.71
N TYR A 109 -10.17 0.49 -8.58
CA TYR A 109 -11.07 1.59 -8.20
C TYR A 109 -12.16 1.13 -7.23
N HIS A 110 -12.89 0.07 -7.59
CA HIS A 110 -13.94 -0.48 -6.72
C HIS A 110 -13.38 -1.06 -5.43
N PHE A 111 -12.19 -1.66 -5.49
CA PHE A 111 -11.47 -2.13 -4.31
C PHE A 111 -11.12 -0.96 -3.38
N ALA A 112 -10.57 0.14 -3.88
CA ALA A 112 -10.24 1.32 -3.09
C ALA A 112 -11.48 1.87 -2.37
N LEU A 113 -12.56 2.13 -3.11
CA LEU A 113 -13.81 2.66 -2.54
C LEU A 113 -14.43 1.74 -1.50
N LYS A 114 -14.50 0.43 -1.79
CA LYS A 114 -15.06 -0.56 -0.86
C LYS A 114 -14.31 -0.60 0.48
N ASN A 115 -13.01 -0.31 0.46
CA ASN A 115 -12.16 -0.32 1.65
C ASN A 115 -12.00 1.08 2.29
N GLY A 116 -12.79 2.06 1.87
CA GLY A 116 -12.89 3.39 2.50
C GLY A 116 -11.92 4.44 1.98
N PHE A 117 -11.17 4.15 0.93
CA PHE A 117 -10.25 5.12 0.34
C PHE A 117 -11.01 6.14 -0.50
N SER A 118 -10.55 7.39 -0.46
CA SER A 118 -11.01 8.46 -1.34
C SER A 118 -9.94 8.83 -2.35
N LYS A 119 -10.35 9.29 -3.53
CA LYS A 119 -9.41 9.75 -4.54
C LYS A 119 -8.62 10.94 -4.01
N MET A 120 -7.30 10.87 -4.08
CA MET A 120 -6.42 12.01 -3.87
C MET A 120 -6.48 12.85 -5.13
N VAL A 121 -6.98 14.08 -5.03
CA VAL A 121 -7.00 15.02 -6.16
C VAL A 121 -5.91 16.06 -5.92
N GLY A 122 -4.88 16.04 -6.76
CA GLY A 122 -3.80 17.03 -6.66
C GLY A 122 -4.21 18.38 -7.27
N PRO A 123 -3.58 19.51 -6.87
CA PRO A 123 -3.84 20.82 -7.46
C PRO A 123 -3.67 20.83 -8.99
N PHE A 124 -2.73 20.05 -9.51
CA PHE A 124 -2.51 19.91 -10.94
C PHE A 124 -3.66 19.18 -11.65
N GLU A 125 -4.21 18.11 -11.04
CA GLU A 125 -5.35 17.40 -11.60
C GLU A 125 -6.60 18.28 -11.57
N GLU A 126 -6.84 19.01 -10.48
CA GLU A 126 -7.94 19.99 -10.40
C GLU A 126 -7.87 21.06 -11.49
N MET A 127 -6.67 21.58 -11.77
CA MET A 127 -6.49 22.71 -12.69
C MET A 127 -6.40 22.31 -14.16
N PHE A 128 -5.85 21.13 -14.47
CA PHE A 128 -5.41 20.80 -15.84
C PHE A 128 -5.96 19.49 -16.42
N ARG A 129 -6.61 18.63 -15.61
CA ARG A 129 -7.14 17.35 -16.08
C ARG A 129 -8.61 17.19 -15.66
N LYS A 130 -9.45 16.60 -16.52
CA LYS A 130 -10.73 16.09 -16.01
C LYS A 130 -10.41 14.91 -15.07
N PRO A 131 -10.90 14.90 -13.82
CA PRO A 131 -10.62 13.79 -12.91
C PRO A 131 -11.20 12.50 -13.51
N ASP A 132 -10.32 11.55 -13.86
CA ASP A 132 -10.73 10.19 -14.22
C ASP A 132 -10.76 9.36 -12.94
N SER A 133 -11.93 8.94 -12.47
CA SER A 133 -12.03 8.16 -11.23
C SER A 133 -11.25 6.84 -11.28
N THR A 134 -10.98 6.29 -12.46
CA THR A 134 -10.25 5.02 -12.59
C THR A 134 -8.75 5.16 -12.74
N ASP A 135 -8.22 6.38 -12.67
CA ASP A 135 -6.79 6.68 -12.78
C ASP A 135 -6.36 7.64 -11.65
N GLY A 136 -5.45 7.17 -10.79
CA GLY A 136 -4.72 8.02 -9.85
C GLY A 136 -4.48 7.37 -8.49
N ASN A 137 -4.14 8.22 -7.52
CA ASN A 137 -3.86 7.80 -6.17
C ASN A 137 -5.12 7.88 -5.30
N TYR A 138 -5.22 6.96 -4.36
CA TYR A 138 -6.32 6.87 -3.41
C TYR A 138 -5.75 6.85 -2.00
N GLU A 139 -6.29 7.66 -1.10
CA GLU A 139 -5.80 7.77 0.27
C GLU A 139 -6.88 7.45 1.30
N LEU A 140 -6.43 6.95 2.44
CA LEU A 140 -7.21 6.71 3.63
C LEU A 140 -6.49 7.32 4.82
N HIS A 141 -7.16 8.22 5.54
CA HIS A 141 -6.69 8.74 6.82
C HIS A 141 -6.96 7.71 7.92
N LEU A 142 -5.98 7.54 8.82
CA LEU A 142 -5.93 6.44 9.80
C LEU A 142 -6.34 6.85 11.21
#